data_AF-A0A916NIU0-F1
#
_entry.id   AF-A0A916NIU0-F1
#
_cell.length_a   1.000
_cell.length_b   1.000
_cell.length_c   1.000
_cell.angle_alpha   90.00
_cell.angle_beta   90.00
_cell.angle_gamma   90.00
#
_symmetry.space_group_name_H-M   'P 1'
#
loop_
_entity.id
_entity.type
_entity.pdbx_description
1 polymer ?
#
loop_
_entity_poly.entity_id
_entity_poly.type
_entity_poly.pdbx_seq_one_letter_code
_entity_poly.pdbx_strand_id
1 'polypeptide(L)'
;MEIARNLTVYLMKYTFRILPLLVLMGWSNIYTSQFVENKGQVYDAEGQLHSEVKFTYQLGDAEVFFLDNKVVYAIKNVHREVLEGHEPGSDVYDSLFREMTYDVNRVDLEFEGANENVELLGSDKASYSSNYYHADLVNVQNAPVYEKLTYKEMYDHIDFVFYPNEAGLKYDIVLHKGADLSDVSLFYNGAENVRVTDNELVIETEFLDLVEDIPYSYMNGDEKAEVDVAYSIHENRIKFKTDQGYNSLVIDPSLTWCTYFESTVTSFGGLDYEYIEADASGNLFLVATDNKGGFPMVDPGGSAYSQAYASGAELYIAKFNSSRQLVWATNIGGTSGDYVYGTDPMAIDNGMVHLTGYSNSTWPLVNGSGYYNAADDPNFYVRFDVSTGELVHSTFIGGIVRQRPLWILVQQVKLFLVWEPMTGVQGL
;
A
#
# COMPACT_ATOMS: atom_id res chain seq x y z
N MET A 1 15.08 20.95 10.98
CA MET A 1 14.49 19.92 11.86
C MET A 1 13.04 20.20 12.23
N GLU A 2 12.62 21.47 12.45
CA GLU A 2 11.22 21.81 12.82
C GLU A 2 10.32 22.23 11.63
N ILE A 3 10.87 22.23 10.41
CA ILE A 3 10.13 22.50 9.15
C ILE A 3 9.83 21.18 8.39
N ALA A 4 10.45 20.06 8.81
CA ALA A 4 10.41 18.78 8.09
C ALA A 4 9.15 17.93 8.37
N ARG A 5 8.33 18.29 9.37
CA ARG A 5 7.10 17.57 9.75
C ARG A 5 5.84 18.04 9.00
N ASN A 6 5.91 19.17 8.32
CA ASN A 6 4.74 19.95 7.91
C ASN A 6 4.38 19.76 6.43
N LEU A 7 4.30 18.53 5.94
CA LEU A 7 3.65 18.24 4.65
C LEU A 7 2.97 16.89 4.79
N THR A 8 1.76 16.92 5.33
CA THR A 8 0.86 15.77 5.40
C THR A 8 -0.52 16.30 5.05
N VAL A 9 -1.10 15.83 3.94
CA VAL A 9 -2.42 16.28 3.50
C VAL A 9 -3.45 16.08 4.61
N TYR A 10 -4.17 17.15 4.92
CA TYR A 10 -5.27 17.21 5.88
C TYR A 10 -6.38 16.21 5.51
N LEU A 11 -6.32 15.00 6.07
CA LEU A 11 -7.47 14.12 6.23
C LEU A 11 -7.67 13.87 7.73
N MET A 12 -8.66 14.58 8.27
CA MET A 12 -9.25 14.49 9.60
C MET A 12 -8.52 15.17 10.76
N LYS A 13 -8.82 16.46 10.93
CA LYS A 13 -9.33 16.96 12.22
C LYS A 13 -10.67 17.61 11.94
N TYR A 14 -11.78 16.97 12.29
CA TYR A 14 -13.01 17.57 12.83
C TYR A 14 -14.04 16.46 13.01
N THR A 15 -14.46 16.30 14.27
CA THR A 15 -15.61 15.49 14.70
C THR A 15 -16.88 15.96 13.99
N PHE A 16 -17.37 15.20 13.00
CA PHE A 16 -18.73 15.38 12.51
C PHE A 16 -19.72 14.71 13.46
N ARG A 17 -20.42 15.51 14.27
CA ARG A 17 -21.71 15.10 14.84
C ARG A 17 -22.79 15.31 13.77
N ILE A 18 -23.10 14.26 13.01
CA ILE A 18 -24.31 14.23 12.16
C ILE A 18 -25.16 13.03 12.60
N LEU A 19 -26.39 13.34 13.02
CA LEU A 19 -27.44 12.37 13.31
C LEU A 19 -27.74 11.49 12.07
N PRO A 20 -28.12 10.22 12.24
CA PRO A 20 -28.25 9.29 11.14
C PRO A 20 -29.54 9.54 10.37
N LEU A 21 -29.43 9.92 9.11
CA LEU A 21 -30.50 9.73 8.15
C LEU A 21 -29.94 9.46 6.75
N LEU A 22 -30.04 8.17 6.37
CA LEU A 22 -30.32 7.65 5.02
C LEU A 22 -29.20 7.61 3.96
N VAL A 23 -29.18 6.42 3.33
CA VAL A 23 -28.70 6.02 1.98
C VAL A 23 -27.31 5.39 1.87
N LEU A 24 -27.37 4.06 1.78
CA LEU A 24 -26.48 3.17 1.02
C LEU A 24 -26.01 3.79 -0.30
N MET A 25 -24.75 4.18 -0.38
CA MET A 25 -23.95 4.11 -1.59
C MET A 25 -22.53 3.76 -1.13
N GLY A 26 -22.06 2.56 -1.47
CA GLY A 26 -20.63 2.24 -1.34
C GLY A 26 -19.90 3.01 -2.42
N TRP A 27 -19.21 4.08 -2.04
CA TRP A 27 -18.27 4.77 -2.91
C TRP A 27 -16.96 4.01 -2.81
N SER A 28 -16.66 3.16 -3.78
CA SER A 28 -15.28 2.75 -4.02
C SER A 28 -14.53 3.98 -4.54
N ASN A 29 -13.55 4.46 -3.78
CA ASN A 29 -12.61 5.44 -4.30
C ASN A 29 -11.75 4.74 -5.36
N ILE A 30 -12.14 4.88 -6.62
CA ILE A 30 -11.25 4.57 -7.74
C ILE A 30 -10.17 5.66 -7.70
N TYR A 31 -9.03 5.38 -7.04
CA TYR A 31 -7.84 6.19 -7.25
C TYR A 31 -7.28 5.78 -8.62
N THR A 32 -7.69 6.49 -9.67
CA THR A 32 -6.84 6.53 -10.86
C THR A 32 -5.58 7.28 -10.45
N SER A 33 -4.49 6.56 -10.19
CA SER A 33 -3.19 7.17 -9.86
C SER A 33 -2.72 8.03 -11.02
N GLN A 34 -2.97 9.34 -10.92
CA GLN A 34 -2.72 10.32 -11.96
C GLN A 34 -2.21 11.62 -11.38
N PHE A 35 -1.51 12.40 -12.20
CA PHE A 35 -0.91 13.65 -11.78
C PHE A 35 -1.97 14.73 -11.72
N VAL A 36 -2.31 15.19 -10.52
CA VAL A 36 -3.28 16.26 -10.31
C VAL A 36 -2.54 17.57 -10.11
N GLU A 37 -2.88 18.59 -10.89
CA GLU A 37 -2.30 19.93 -10.71
C GLU A 37 -2.78 20.57 -9.41
N ASN A 38 -1.86 21.17 -8.66
CA ASN A 38 -2.20 21.90 -7.45
C ASN A 38 -2.83 23.25 -7.82
N LYS A 39 -4.13 23.37 -7.55
CA LYS A 39 -4.92 24.61 -7.65
C LYS A 39 -5.23 25.20 -6.27
N GLY A 40 -4.49 24.78 -5.23
CA GLY A 40 -4.64 25.22 -3.85
C GLY A 40 -5.31 24.20 -2.93
N GLN A 41 -5.24 22.91 -3.27
CA GLN A 41 -5.82 21.82 -2.47
C GLN A 41 -4.82 21.13 -1.53
N VAL A 42 -3.52 21.48 -1.59
CA VAL A 42 -2.48 20.80 -0.79
C VAL A 42 -2.22 21.59 0.49
N TYR A 43 -2.49 20.97 1.63
CA TYR A 43 -2.29 21.55 2.97
C TYR A 43 -1.54 20.57 3.88
N ASP A 44 -0.81 21.04 4.88
CA ASP A 44 -0.24 20.16 5.91
C ASP A 44 -1.23 19.82 7.05
N ALA A 45 -0.75 19.03 8.04
CA ALA A 45 -1.53 18.62 9.20
C ALA A 45 -1.87 19.80 10.13
N GLU A 46 -1.13 20.90 10.02
CA GLU A 46 -1.34 22.16 10.71
C GLU A 46 -2.31 23.08 9.95
N GLY A 47 -2.75 22.70 8.74
CA GLY A 47 -3.64 23.46 7.89
C GLY A 47 -2.95 24.58 7.10
N GLN A 48 -1.62 24.56 7.00
CA GLN A 48 -0.86 25.47 6.17
C GLN A 48 -0.96 25.06 4.70
N LEU A 49 -1.23 26.03 3.82
CA LEU A 49 -1.28 25.82 2.38
C LEU A 49 0.14 25.65 1.79
N HIS A 50 0.33 24.63 0.96
CA HIS A 50 1.58 24.38 0.23
C HIS A 50 1.41 24.71 -1.25
N SER A 51 1.63 25.98 -1.59
CA SER A 51 1.55 26.46 -2.98
C SER A 51 2.82 26.22 -3.80
N GLU A 52 3.90 25.81 -3.13
CA GLU A 52 5.15 25.35 -3.75
C GLU A 52 5.00 24.00 -4.43
N VAL A 53 4.06 23.16 -3.99
CA VAL A 53 3.72 21.90 -4.67
C VAL A 53 3.00 22.24 -5.97
N LYS A 54 3.49 21.71 -7.09
CA LYS A 54 2.90 21.93 -8.42
C LYS A 54 1.93 20.83 -8.81
N PHE A 55 2.28 19.59 -8.52
CA PHE A 55 1.45 18.42 -8.80
C PHE A 55 1.51 17.41 -7.65
N THR A 56 0.47 16.60 -7.56
CA THR A 56 0.35 15.49 -6.61
C THR A 56 0.07 14.19 -7.34
N TYR A 57 0.55 13.09 -6.81
CA TYR A 57 0.27 11.74 -7.31
C TYR A 57 0.09 10.79 -6.11
N GLN A 58 -0.90 9.90 -6.18
CA GLN A 58 -1.15 8.88 -5.16
C GLN A 58 -0.53 7.54 -5.62
N LEU A 59 0.41 7.02 -4.84
CA LEU A 59 1.09 5.75 -5.09
C LEU A 59 0.88 4.81 -3.89
N GLY A 60 -0.20 4.02 -3.91
CA GLY A 60 -0.55 3.15 -2.78
C GLY A 60 -0.69 3.95 -1.48
N ASP A 61 0.03 3.56 -0.43
CA ASP A 61 0.10 4.26 0.87
C ASP A 61 1.08 5.46 0.90
N ALA A 62 1.69 5.79 -0.24
CA ALA A 62 2.55 6.95 -0.40
C ALA A 62 1.84 8.09 -1.15
N GLU A 63 2.00 9.31 -0.63
CA GLU A 63 1.67 10.54 -1.34
C GLU A 63 2.95 11.10 -1.98
N VAL A 64 2.90 11.40 -3.28
CA VAL A 64 4.03 11.94 -4.03
C VAL A 64 3.73 13.38 -4.42
N PHE A 65 4.64 14.30 -4.08
CA PHE A 65 4.52 15.73 -4.37
C PHE A 65 5.64 16.18 -5.31
N PHE A 66 5.27 16.87 -6.38
CA PHE A 66 6.20 17.40 -7.37
C PHE A 66 6.39 18.90 -7.15
N LEU A 67 7.62 19.31 -6.85
CA LEU A 67 8.05 20.69 -6.67
C LEU A 67 9.10 21.05 -7.74
N ASP A 68 9.46 22.32 -7.87
CA ASP A 68 10.35 22.79 -8.96
C ASP A 68 11.71 22.07 -9.00
N ASN A 69 12.28 21.71 -7.86
CA ASN A 69 13.62 21.13 -7.74
C ASN A 69 13.68 19.83 -6.92
N LYS A 70 12.53 19.22 -6.62
CA LYS A 70 12.48 17.93 -5.93
C LYS A 70 11.15 17.21 -6.09
N VAL A 71 11.20 15.91 -5.90
CA VAL A 71 10.03 15.04 -5.73
C VAL A 71 10.03 14.53 -4.30
N VAL A 72 8.91 14.68 -3.60
CA VAL A 72 8.76 14.26 -2.19
C VAL A 72 7.89 13.01 -2.15
N TYR A 73 8.41 11.95 -1.54
CA TYR A 73 7.67 10.72 -1.22
C TYR A 73 7.33 10.76 0.27
N ALA A 74 6.04 10.85 0.60
CA ALA A 74 5.53 10.75 1.97
C ALA A 74 4.87 9.38 2.16
N ILE A 75 5.63 8.43 2.70
CA ILE A 75 5.24 7.04 2.90
C ILE A 75 4.59 6.92 4.27
N LYS A 76 3.33 6.49 4.32
CA LYS A 76 2.60 6.32 5.58
C LYS A 76 2.78 4.91 6.11
N ASN A 77 3.25 4.79 7.35
CA ASN A 77 3.23 3.56 8.14
C ASN A 77 2.14 3.68 9.20
N VAL A 78 1.05 2.92 9.05
CA VAL A 78 -0.11 3.04 9.94
C VAL A 78 0.09 2.21 11.19
N HIS A 79 0.25 2.87 12.33
CA HIS A 79 0.25 2.25 13.65
C HIS A 79 -1.16 2.12 14.19
N ARG A 80 -1.40 1.01 14.87
CA ARG A 80 -2.67 0.75 15.54
C ARG A 80 -2.34 0.51 17.00
N GLU A 81 -2.61 1.51 17.85
CA GLU A 81 -2.52 1.28 19.29
C GLU A 81 -3.68 0.39 19.75
N VAL A 82 -3.32 -0.67 20.48
CA VAL A 82 -4.27 -1.54 21.18
C VAL A 82 -4.57 -0.88 22.51
N LEU A 83 -5.80 -0.39 22.69
CA LEU A 83 -6.24 0.15 23.97
C LEU A 83 -6.13 -0.95 25.06
N GLU A 84 -5.49 -0.63 26.19
CA GLU A 84 -5.55 -1.49 27.37
C GLU A 84 -7.01 -1.64 27.83
N GLY A 85 -7.40 -2.88 28.17
CA GLY A 85 -8.78 -3.29 28.35
C GLY A 85 -9.58 -2.38 29.30
N HIS A 86 -10.73 -1.92 28.82
CA HIS A 86 -11.70 -1.18 29.62
C HIS A 86 -12.62 -2.10 30.42
N GLU A 87 -13.01 -1.65 31.62
CA GLU A 87 -14.01 -2.30 32.44
C GLU A 87 -15.42 -2.18 31.82
N PRO A 88 -16.28 -3.20 31.98
CA PRO A 88 -17.64 -3.19 31.44
C PRO A 88 -18.49 -2.05 32.04
N GLY A 89 -18.92 -1.08 31.23
CA GLY A 89 -19.97 -0.12 31.61
C GLY A 89 -19.75 1.36 31.29
N SER A 90 -18.59 1.77 30.76
CA SER A 90 -18.43 3.12 30.18
C SER A 90 -18.95 3.14 28.73
N ASP A 91 -19.44 4.30 28.28
CA ASP A 91 -20.01 4.48 26.94
C ASP A 91 -19.01 4.02 25.85
N VAL A 92 -19.30 2.85 25.29
CA VAL A 92 -18.50 2.13 24.26
C VAL A 92 -18.15 3.02 23.07
N TYR A 93 -18.95 4.06 22.82
CA TYR A 93 -18.81 4.97 21.69
C TYR A 93 -17.57 5.89 21.74
N ASP A 94 -17.13 6.33 22.91
CA ASP A 94 -15.95 7.21 23.00
C ASP A 94 -14.63 6.41 22.91
N SER A 95 -14.64 5.10 23.17
CA SER A 95 -13.49 4.18 23.05
C SER A 95 -13.36 3.49 21.68
N LEU A 96 -14.35 3.65 20.79
CA LEU A 96 -14.36 3.07 19.43
C LEU A 96 -13.57 3.91 18.41
N PHE A 97 -13.12 5.10 18.80
CA PHE A 97 -12.19 5.87 18.00
C PHE A 97 -10.81 5.22 18.12
N ARG A 98 -10.54 4.30 17.19
CA ARG A 98 -9.19 3.87 16.83
C ARG A 98 -8.37 5.14 16.61
N GLU A 99 -7.48 5.51 17.53
CA GLU A 99 -6.40 6.42 17.17
C GLU A 99 -5.52 5.64 16.21
N MET A 100 -5.85 5.71 14.92
CA MET A 100 -4.92 5.35 13.86
C MET A 100 -3.85 6.42 13.89
N THR A 101 -2.80 6.15 14.66
CA THR A 101 -1.57 6.90 14.53
C THR A 101 -0.87 6.37 13.28
N TYR A 102 -0.16 7.22 12.59
CA TYR A 102 0.68 6.79 11.48
C TYR A 102 1.97 7.56 11.57
N ASP A 103 3.08 6.85 11.38
CA ASP A 103 4.37 7.48 11.18
C ASP A 103 4.49 7.75 9.68
N VAL A 104 5.05 8.90 9.34
CA VAL A 104 5.33 9.26 7.95
C VAL A 104 6.82 9.22 7.79
N ASN A 105 7.31 8.30 6.96
CA ASN A 105 8.67 8.39 6.46
C ASN A 105 8.66 9.27 5.20
N ARG A 106 9.49 10.31 5.22
CA ARG A 106 9.60 11.28 4.13
C ARG A 106 10.96 11.12 3.46
N VAL A 107 10.93 10.88 2.15
CA VAL A 107 12.12 10.86 1.30
C VAL A 107 11.97 11.95 0.22
N ASP A 108 12.91 12.89 0.18
CA ASP A 108 12.98 13.94 -0.83
C ASP A 108 14.04 13.52 -1.86
N LEU A 109 13.61 13.26 -3.10
CA LEU A 109 14.48 13.17 -4.28
C LEU A 109 14.81 14.58 -4.75
N GLU A 110 16.00 15.07 -4.40
CA GLU A 110 16.48 16.41 -4.72
C GLU A 110 17.37 16.39 -5.98
N PHE A 111 17.10 17.28 -6.93
CA PHE A 111 17.90 17.45 -8.14
C PHE A 111 19.01 18.47 -7.89
N GLU A 112 20.18 18.01 -7.45
CA GLU A 112 21.28 18.89 -7.07
C GLU A 112 21.99 19.52 -8.26
N GLY A 113 22.09 20.85 -8.28
CA GLY A 113 22.65 21.58 -9.41
C GLY A 113 21.64 21.82 -10.53
N ALA A 114 20.36 21.53 -10.29
CA ALA A 114 19.28 21.87 -11.21
C ALA A 114 19.19 23.38 -11.47
N ASN A 115 18.63 23.73 -12.62
CA ASN A 115 18.41 25.11 -13.04
C ASN A 115 17.44 25.85 -12.09
N GLU A 116 17.65 27.16 -11.87
CA GLU A 116 16.86 27.95 -10.88
C GLU A 116 15.37 28.15 -11.27
N ASN A 117 14.97 27.87 -12.52
CA ASN A 117 13.61 28.08 -13.01
C ASN A 117 13.14 26.90 -13.88
N VAL A 118 13.15 25.70 -13.32
CA VAL A 118 12.68 24.49 -14.02
C VAL A 118 11.20 24.62 -14.35
N GLU A 119 10.85 24.33 -15.61
CA GLU A 119 9.47 24.34 -16.07
C GLU A 119 8.86 22.93 -15.91
N LEU A 120 7.92 22.76 -14.98
CA LEU A 120 7.21 21.50 -14.78
C LEU A 120 5.86 21.52 -15.52
N LEU A 121 5.74 20.67 -16.53
CA LEU A 121 4.60 20.62 -17.46
C LEU A 121 3.81 19.33 -17.33
N GLY A 122 2.47 19.45 -17.23
CA GLY A 122 1.57 18.33 -17.42
C GLY A 122 1.22 18.13 -18.89
N SER A 123 1.34 16.90 -19.39
CA SER A 123 0.96 16.51 -20.75
C SER A 123 -0.08 15.38 -20.74
N ASP A 124 -0.69 15.11 -21.90
CA ASP A 124 -1.74 14.10 -22.03
C ASP A 124 -2.88 14.33 -21.02
N LYS A 125 -3.48 15.52 -21.09
CA LYS A 125 -4.54 15.96 -20.16
C LYS A 125 -5.75 15.03 -20.24
N ALA A 126 -6.17 14.51 -19.10
CA ALA A 126 -7.33 13.64 -18.98
C ALA A 126 -8.64 14.37 -19.37
N SER A 127 -9.64 13.60 -19.80
CA SER A 127 -10.98 14.12 -20.14
C SER A 127 -11.81 14.49 -18.91
N TYR A 128 -11.32 14.16 -17.71
CA TYR A 128 -11.93 14.47 -16.42
C TYR A 128 -10.99 15.30 -15.54
N SER A 129 -11.50 15.69 -14.38
CA SER A 129 -10.82 16.55 -13.41
C SER A 129 -11.15 16.14 -11.98
N SER A 130 -10.28 16.48 -11.04
CA SER A 130 -10.50 16.23 -9.61
C SER A 130 -11.19 17.41 -8.92
N ASN A 131 -12.09 17.11 -7.98
CA ASN A 131 -12.75 18.10 -7.13
C ASN A 131 -12.44 17.79 -5.67
N TYR A 132 -12.06 18.81 -4.91
CA TYR A 132 -11.70 18.75 -3.51
C TYR A 132 -12.67 19.60 -2.70
N TYR A 133 -13.42 18.96 -1.81
CA TYR A 133 -14.38 19.60 -0.92
C TYR A 133 -13.88 19.47 0.52
N HIS A 134 -13.48 20.57 1.13
CA HIS A 134 -12.97 20.61 2.48
C HIS A 134 -13.96 21.34 3.39
N ALA A 135 -14.19 20.82 4.60
CA ALA A 135 -15.17 21.38 5.53
C ALA A 135 -14.80 22.82 5.97
N ASP A 136 -13.50 23.10 6.14
CA ASP A 136 -12.99 24.35 6.72
C ASP A 136 -11.99 25.08 5.80
N LEU A 137 -11.78 24.59 4.58
CA LEU A 137 -10.86 25.18 3.60
C LEU A 137 -11.58 25.53 2.31
N VAL A 138 -10.90 26.29 1.45
CA VAL A 138 -11.47 26.67 0.15
C VAL A 138 -11.59 25.42 -0.72
N ASN A 139 -12.82 25.14 -1.18
CA ASN A 139 -13.06 24.06 -2.13
C ASN A 139 -12.36 24.36 -3.45
N VAL A 140 -11.71 23.34 -4.00
CA VAL A 140 -11.07 23.38 -5.32
C VAL A 140 -11.89 22.51 -6.26
N GLN A 141 -12.30 23.07 -7.40
CA GLN A 141 -13.06 22.33 -8.40
C GLN A 141 -12.33 22.36 -9.74
N ASN A 142 -12.51 21.29 -10.50
CA ASN A 142 -11.95 21.08 -11.83
C ASN A 142 -10.42 21.17 -11.87
N ALA A 143 -9.74 20.63 -10.85
CA ALA A 143 -8.29 20.49 -10.84
C ALA A 143 -7.87 19.60 -12.03
N PRO A 144 -7.06 20.12 -12.97
CA PRO A 144 -6.62 19.34 -14.13
C PRO A 144 -5.84 18.10 -13.74
N VAL A 145 -6.06 17.03 -14.51
CA VAL A 145 -5.38 15.75 -14.33
C VAL A 145 -4.64 15.40 -15.61
N TYR A 146 -3.43 14.85 -15.46
CA TYR A 146 -2.49 14.58 -16.54
C TYR A 146 -1.96 13.14 -16.44
N GLU A 147 -1.64 12.54 -17.59
CA GLU A 147 -1.04 11.21 -17.63
C GLU A 147 0.49 11.23 -17.48
N LYS A 148 1.14 12.38 -17.76
CA LYS A 148 2.60 12.54 -17.64
C LYS A 148 2.99 13.92 -17.13
N LEU A 149 4.11 13.97 -16.41
CA LEU A 149 4.78 15.22 -16.05
C LEU A 149 6.16 15.29 -16.70
N THR A 150 6.55 16.47 -17.16
CA THR A 150 7.89 16.72 -17.69
C THR A 150 8.50 17.92 -16.98
N TYR A 151 9.57 17.69 -16.24
CA TYR A 151 10.50 18.75 -15.87
C TYR A 151 11.38 19.03 -17.08
N LYS A 152 11.19 20.21 -17.66
CA LYS A 152 11.94 20.63 -18.85
C LYS A 152 13.16 21.43 -18.45
N GLU A 153 14.29 21.14 -19.08
CA GLU A 153 15.58 21.78 -18.79
C GLU A 153 15.90 21.78 -17.28
N MET A 154 15.68 20.61 -16.64
CA MET A 154 16.03 20.37 -15.23
C MET A 154 17.53 20.62 -15.03
N TYR A 155 18.34 20.14 -15.98
CA TYR A 155 19.72 20.56 -16.21
C TYR A 155 19.84 21.05 -17.66
N ASP A 156 20.96 21.68 -18.02
CA ASP A 156 21.20 22.17 -19.37
C ASP A 156 21.05 21.04 -20.41
N HIS A 157 20.02 21.16 -21.25
CA HIS A 157 19.63 20.19 -22.27
C HIS A 157 19.14 18.83 -21.74
N ILE A 158 18.71 18.75 -20.48
CA ILE A 158 18.22 17.51 -19.85
C ILE A 158 16.80 17.70 -19.29
N ASP A 159 15.88 16.85 -19.74
CA ASP A 159 14.52 16.77 -19.20
C ASP A 159 14.36 15.55 -18.28
N PHE A 160 13.43 15.61 -17.33
CA PHE A 160 12.94 14.45 -16.57
C PHE A 160 11.46 14.23 -16.87
N VAL A 161 11.08 13.03 -17.28
CA VAL A 161 9.71 12.69 -17.68
C VAL A 161 9.13 11.64 -16.75
N PHE A 162 8.16 12.00 -15.93
CA PHE A 162 7.48 11.09 -15.00
C PHE A 162 6.18 10.54 -15.59
N TYR A 163 5.94 9.24 -15.43
CA TYR A 163 4.74 8.55 -15.91
C TYR A 163 4.45 7.28 -15.11
N PRO A 164 3.18 6.83 -15.02
CA PRO A 164 2.83 5.57 -14.38
C PRO A 164 3.12 4.37 -15.28
N ASN A 165 3.43 3.22 -14.68
CA ASN A 165 3.46 1.91 -15.34
C ASN A 165 2.83 0.81 -14.44
N GLU A 166 2.86 -0.44 -14.88
CA GLU A 166 2.32 -1.59 -14.12
C GLU A 166 3.02 -1.80 -12.75
N ALA A 167 4.27 -1.33 -12.59
CA ALA A 167 5.08 -1.48 -11.38
C ALA A 167 5.07 -0.25 -10.45
N GLY A 168 4.39 0.85 -10.82
CA GLY A 168 4.34 2.08 -10.02
C GLY A 168 4.61 3.36 -10.82
N LEU A 169 5.29 4.31 -10.18
CA LEU A 169 5.68 5.58 -10.78
C LEU A 169 7.11 5.47 -11.35
N LYS A 170 7.27 5.76 -12.64
CA LYS A 170 8.55 5.78 -13.36
C LYS A 170 8.99 7.19 -13.72
N TYR A 171 10.27 7.34 -14.04
CA TYR A 171 10.79 8.53 -14.71
C TYR A 171 11.88 8.18 -15.74
N ASP A 172 11.91 8.94 -16.84
CA ASP A 172 13.00 8.92 -17.81
C ASP A 172 13.87 10.18 -17.65
N ILE A 173 15.19 10.03 -17.78
CA ILE A 173 16.13 11.14 -17.94
C ILE A 173 16.45 11.29 -19.43
N VAL A 174 16.03 12.39 -20.04
CA VAL A 174 16.14 12.63 -21.48
C VAL A 174 17.23 13.66 -21.74
N LEU A 175 18.39 13.19 -22.18
CA LEU A 175 19.54 14.01 -22.57
C LEU A 175 19.43 14.38 -24.04
N HIS A 176 19.19 15.66 -24.33
CA HIS A 176 19.17 16.21 -25.67
C HIS A 176 20.59 16.50 -26.18
N LYS A 177 20.68 16.90 -27.45
CA LYS A 177 21.96 17.24 -28.08
C LYS A 177 22.67 18.36 -27.32
N GLY A 178 23.85 18.05 -26.80
CA GLY A 178 24.68 18.99 -26.04
C GLY A 178 24.62 18.79 -24.53
N ALA A 179 23.77 17.89 -24.03
CA ALA A 179 23.67 17.55 -22.61
C ALA A 179 24.91 16.80 -22.10
N ASP A 180 25.35 17.15 -20.89
CA ASP A 180 26.40 16.45 -20.16
C ASP A 180 25.79 15.57 -19.05
N LEU A 181 25.96 14.26 -19.15
CA LEU A 181 25.42 13.30 -18.18
C LEU A 181 25.97 13.54 -16.76
N SER A 182 27.17 14.11 -16.64
CA SER A 182 27.80 14.37 -15.35
C SER A 182 27.11 15.47 -14.53
N ASP A 183 26.27 16.28 -15.18
CA ASP A 183 25.42 17.29 -14.54
C ASP A 183 24.32 16.64 -13.70
N VAL A 184 23.86 15.44 -14.09
CA VAL A 184 22.79 14.74 -13.36
C VAL A 184 23.28 14.27 -12.00
N SER A 185 22.69 14.82 -10.94
CA SER A 185 23.00 14.49 -9.55
C SER A 185 21.73 14.40 -8.72
N LEU A 186 21.34 13.19 -8.36
CA LEU A 186 20.14 12.91 -7.56
C LEU A 186 20.54 12.68 -6.10
N PHE A 187 19.87 13.33 -5.16
CA PHE A 187 20.11 13.15 -3.73
C PHE A 187 18.84 12.68 -3.02
N TYR A 188 18.91 11.56 -2.30
CA TYR A 188 17.79 11.06 -1.51
C TYR A 188 17.93 11.51 -0.06
N ASN A 189 17.34 12.66 0.24
CA ASN A 189 17.31 13.21 1.58
C ASN A 189 16.20 12.54 2.40
N GLY A 190 16.53 12.01 3.58
CA GLY A 190 15.61 11.21 4.40
C GLY A 190 15.77 9.69 4.24
N ALA A 191 16.55 9.24 3.26
CA ALA A 191 16.99 7.84 3.19
C ALA A 191 18.05 7.55 4.26
N GLU A 192 18.03 6.35 4.86
CA GLU A 192 19.07 5.90 5.78
C GLU A 192 20.37 5.61 5.03
N ASN A 193 20.25 5.07 3.82
CA ASN A 193 21.36 4.65 2.99
C ASN A 193 20.87 4.44 1.54
N VAL A 194 21.77 4.61 0.57
CA VAL A 194 21.51 4.33 -0.84
C VAL A 194 22.63 3.43 -1.36
N ARG A 195 22.27 2.30 -1.97
CA ARG A 195 23.24 1.32 -2.47
C ARG A 195 22.76 0.61 -3.73
N VAL A 196 23.70 0.02 -4.46
CA VAL A 196 23.37 -0.90 -5.56
C VAL A 196 23.66 -2.33 -5.13
N THR A 197 22.70 -3.23 -5.35
CA THR A 197 22.80 -4.67 -5.07
C THR A 197 22.12 -5.43 -6.20
N ASP A 198 22.78 -6.45 -6.77
CA ASP A 198 22.21 -7.29 -7.83
C ASP A 198 21.56 -6.55 -9.01
N ASN A 199 22.17 -5.42 -9.43
CA ASN A 199 21.65 -4.52 -10.47
C ASN A 199 20.36 -3.77 -10.11
N GLU A 200 20.07 -3.63 -8.82
CA GLU A 200 19.01 -2.80 -8.28
C GLU A 200 19.63 -1.69 -7.42
N LEU A 201 19.17 -0.47 -7.60
CA LEU A 201 19.35 0.65 -6.70
C LEU A 201 18.33 0.53 -5.55
N VAL A 202 18.83 0.39 -4.33
CA VAL A 202 18.02 0.31 -3.11
C VAL A 202 18.21 1.59 -2.31
N ILE A 203 17.12 2.28 -2.03
CA ILE A 203 17.02 3.44 -1.15
C ILE A 203 16.37 2.97 0.15
N GLU A 204 17.21 2.77 1.17
CA GLU A 204 16.78 2.25 2.47
C GLU A 204 16.03 3.35 3.25
N THR A 205 14.85 3.01 3.76
CA THR A 205 14.05 3.90 4.63
C THR A 205 13.70 3.21 5.93
N GLU A 206 13.13 3.94 6.89
CA GLU A 206 12.83 3.40 8.22
C GLU A 206 11.82 2.24 8.20
N PHE A 207 10.90 2.22 7.22
CA PHE A 207 9.80 1.24 7.18
C PHE A 207 9.69 0.48 5.86
N LEU A 208 10.12 1.05 4.73
CA LEU A 208 9.99 0.44 3.41
C LEU A 208 11.05 0.96 2.43
N ASP A 209 11.92 0.07 1.95
CA ASP A 209 12.92 0.42 0.95
C ASP A 209 12.25 0.74 -0.40
N LEU A 210 12.73 1.80 -1.08
CA LEU A 210 12.41 2.05 -2.48
C LEU A 210 13.45 1.34 -3.35
N VAL A 211 13.01 0.61 -4.38
CA VAL A 211 13.90 -0.18 -5.23
C VAL A 211 13.71 0.21 -6.70
N GLU A 212 14.79 0.65 -7.33
CA GLU A 212 14.87 0.93 -8.78
C GLU A 212 15.82 -0.09 -9.46
N ASP A 213 15.57 -0.51 -10.70
CA ASP A 213 16.49 -1.32 -11.50
C ASP A 213 17.58 -0.45 -12.11
N ILE A 214 18.65 -1.10 -12.55
CA ILE A 214 19.56 -0.51 -13.52
C ILE A 214 18.76 0.02 -14.74
N PRO A 215 19.05 1.25 -15.19
CA PRO A 215 18.28 1.86 -16.24
C PRO A 215 18.37 1.13 -17.57
N TYR A 216 17.23 0.88 -18.22
CA TYR A 216 17.22 0.60 -19.64
C TYR A 216 17.55 1.89 -20.39
N SER A 217 18.76 1.98 -20.97
CA SER A 217 19.22 3.22 -21.61
C SER A 217 19.44 3.04 -23.09
N TYR A 218 19.03 4.01 -23.91
CA TYR A 218 19.10 3.91 -25.36
C TYR A 218 19.35 5.28 -26.04
N MET A 219 19.96 5.25 -27.23
CA MET A 219 20.34 6.46 -27.97
C MET A 219 19.31 6.85 -29.03
N ASN A 220 19.26 8.16 -29.33
CA ASN A 220 18.54 8.71 -30.48
C ASN A 220 17.05 8.36 -30.56
N GLY A 221 16.42 7.98 -29.44
CA GLY A 221 15.03 7.52 -29.43
C GLY A 221 14.83 6.13 -30.06
N ASP A 222 15.90 5.41 -30.38
CA ASP A 222 15.85 4.03 -30.89
C ASP A 222 16.15 3.07 -29.75
N GLU A 223 15.12 2.43 -29.20
CA GLU A 223 15.25 1.44 -28.11
C GLU A 223 16.24 0.32 -28.46
N LYS A 224 16.48 0.03 -29.74
CA LYS A 224 17.46 -1.00 -30.15
C LYS A 224 18.92 -0.55 -30.04
N ALA A 225 19.16 0.74 -29.87
CA ALA A 225 20.49 1.32 -29.71
C ALA A 225 20.85 1.44 -28.22
N GLU A 226 20.89 0.30 -27.53
CA GLU A 226 21.16 0.20 -26.10
C GLU A 226 22.53 0.79 -25.72
N VAL A 227 22.58 1.42 -24.55
CA VAL A 227 23.79 1.99 -23.94
C VAL A 227 23.93 1.47 -22.52
N ASP A 228 25.12 1.00 -22.18
CA ASP A 228 25.44 0.67 -20.80
C ASP A 228 25.62 1.96 -20.00
N VAL A 229 24.67 2.22 -19.11
CA VAL A 229 24.73 3.28 -18.10
C VAL A 229 24.85 2.64 -16.73
N ALA A 230 25.79 3.12 -15.92
CA ALA A 230 25.99 2.64 -14.56
C ALA A 230 25.77 3.76 -13.55
N TYR A 231 25.24 3.38 -12.39
CA TYR A 231 25.22 4.25 -11.23
C TYR A 231 26.63 4.47 -10.67
N SER A 232 26.84 5.67 -10.13
CA SER A 232 27.96 6.02 -9.26
C SER A 232 27.38 6.61 -7.99
N ILE A 233 27.56 5.90 -6.88
CA ILE A 233 26.96 6.25 -5.60
C ILE A 233 28.03 6.74 -4.63
N HIS A 234 27.73 7.83 -3.93
CA HIS A 234 28.52 8.33 -2.81
C HIS A 234 27.58 8.89 -1.75
N GLU A 235 27.52 8.26 -0.57
CA GLU A 235 26.47 8.54 0.43
C GLU A 235 25.08 8.34 -0.20
N ASN A 236 24.12 9.24 0.05
CA ASN A 236 22.78 9.15 -0.55
C ASN A 236 22.67 9.86 -1.91
N ARG A 237 23.81 10.04 -2.60
CA ARG A 237 23.90 10.70 -3.90
C ARG A 237 24.10 9.69 -5.01
N ILE A 238 23.32 9.85 -6.07
CA ILE A 238 23.39 9.07 -7.29
C ILE A 238 23.83 9.96 -8.44
N LYS A 239 24.85 9.50 -9.16
CA LYS A 239 25.24 10.01 -10.47
C LYS A 239 25.22 8.88 -11.48
N PHE A 240 25.26 9.25 -12.75
CA PHE A 240 25.27 8.32 -13.88
C PHE A 240 26.59 8.43 -14.63
N LYS A 241 27.05 7.30 -15.19
CA LYS A 241 28.23 7.27 -16.05
C LYS A 241 28.03 6.30 -17.21
N THR A 242 28.60 6.65 -18.35
CA THR A 242 28.75 5.75 -19.49
C THR A 242 30.09 6.04 -20.17
N ASP A 243 30.72 5.00 -20.70
CA ASP A 243 31.96 5.11 -21.49
C ASP A 243 31.65 5.33 -22.99
N GLN A 244 30.37 5.29 -23.38
CA GLN A 244 29.92 5.43 -24.76
C GLN A 244 29.58 6.90 -25.07
N GLY A 245 30.03 7.38 -26.24
CA GLY A 245 29.64 8.72 -26.72
C GLY A 245 28.21 8.72 -27.27
N TYR A 246 27.42 9.72 -26.90
CA TYR A 246 26.02 9.87 -27.32
C TYR A 246 25.76 11.25 -27.93
N ASN A 247 24.82 11.31 -28.89
CA ASN A 247 24.28 12.58 -29.38
C ASN A 247 23.00 12.97 -28.63
N SER A 248 22.18 11.99 -28.27
CA SER A 248 21.10 12.07 -27.30
C SER A 248 20.98 10.71 -26.62
N LEU A 249 20.52 10.71 -25.37
CA LEU A 249 20.45 9.53 -24.52
C LEU A 249 19.17 9.59 -23.70
N VAL A 250 18.43 8.50 -23.66
CA VAL A 250 17.36 8.29 -22.69
C VAL A 250 17.84 7.27 -21.68
N ILE A 251 17.69 7.58 -20.39
CA ILE A 251 17.98 6.69 -19.27
C ILE A 251 16.64 6.44 -18.58
N ASP A 252 16.12 5.22 -18.66
CA ASP A 252 14.87 4.79 -18.00
C ASP A 252 15.20 3.90 -16.78
N PRO A 253 15.46 4.48 -15.59
CA PRO A 253 15.44 3.73 -14.34
C PRO A 253 14.01 3.22 -14.08
N SER A 254 13.80 1.90 -14.05
CA SER A 254 12.52 1.36 -13.55
C SER A 254 12.49 1.40 -12.04
N LEU A 255 11.42 1.86 -11.41
CA LEU A 255 11.09 1.38 -10.06
C LEU A 255 10.72 -0.10 -10.19
N THR A 256 11.58 -1.02 -9.73
CA THR A 256 11.41 -2.47 -9.92
C THR A 256 10.25 -3.02 -9.10
N TRP A 257 10.06 -2.43 -7.92
CA TRP A 257 9.16 -3.01 -6.94
C TRP A 257 8.39 -1.94 -6.15
N CYS A 258 7.14 -1.75 -6.56
CA CYS A 258 5.99 -1.65 -5.65
C CYS A 258 4.94 -2.63 -6.20
N THR A 259 4.27 -3.42 -5.35
CA THR A 259 3.38 -4.49 -5.84
C THR A 259 1.92 -4.10 -5.74
N TYR A 260 1.16 -4.38 -6.79
CA TYR A 260 -0.30 -4.54 -6.74
C TYR A 260 -0.60 -6.02 -6.58
N PHE A 261 -1.56 -6.37 -5.71
CA PHE A 261 -1.99 -7.75 -5.50
C PHE A 261 -3.45 -7.88 -5.91
N GLU A 262 -3.67 -8.03 -7.22
CA GLU A 262 -5.00 -7.95 -7.83
C GLU A 262 -5.48 -9.28 -8.42
N SER A 263 -6.80 -9.39 -8.61
CA SER A 263 -7.44 -10.54 -9.22
C SER A 263 -7.30 -10.49 -10.75
N THR A 264 -7.11 -11.66 -11.36
CA THR A 264 -7.18 -11.86 -12.82
C THR A 264 -8.61 -11.76 -13.38
N VAL A 265 -9.63 -11.58 -12.53
CA VAL A 265 -11.03 -11.47 -12.93
C VAL A 265 -11.41 -9.99 -13.06
N THR A 266 -11.85 -9.58 -14.25
CA THR A 266 -12.12 -8.17 -14.62
C THR A 266 -13.41 -7.58 -14.05
N SER A 267 -14.00 -8.16 -13.00
CA SER A 267 -15.25 -7.70 -12.38
C SER A 267 -14.98 -7.10 -11.00
N PHE A 268 -15.63 -5.98 -10.68
CA PHE A 268 -15.48 -5.26 -9.40
C PHE A 268 -15.62 -6.16 -8.15
N GLY A 269 -14.75 -5.92 -7.15
CA GLY A 269 -14.79 -6.53 -5.81
C GLY A 269 -13.97 -7.80 -5.67
N GLY A 270 -12.64 -7.71 -5.75
CA GLY A 270 -11.72 -8.85 -5.67
C GLY A 270 -11.50 -9.34 -4.23
N LEU A 271 -10.66 -8.62 -3.47
CA LEU A 271 -10.54 -8.79 -2.03
C LEU A 271 -11.39 -7.73 -1.32
N ASP A 272 -12.00 -8.11 -0.20
CA ASP A 272 -12.59 -7.21 0.79
C ASP A 272 -12.07 -7.60 2.18
N TYR A 273 -12.08 -6.65 3.13
CA TYR A 273 -11.69 -6.89 4.53
C TYR A 273 -10.25 -7.43 4.66
N GLU A 274 -9.32 -6.76 4.01
CA GLU A 274 -7.91 -7.12 4.00
C GLU A 274 -7.24 -6.82 5.34
N TYR A 275 -6.40 -7.75 5.74
CA TYR A 275 -5.52 -7.61 6.89
C TYR A 275 -4.15 -8.17 6.56
N ILE A 276 -3.12 -7.37 6.85
CA ILE A 276 -1.73 -7.72 6.57
C ILE A 276 -0.95 -7.64 7.88
N GLU A 277 -0.09 -8.64 8.11
CA GLU A 277 0.79 -8.68 9.27
C GLU A 277 2.16 -9.22 8.88
N ALA A 278 3.20 -8.73 9.54
CA ALA A 278 4.57 -9.18 9.36
C ALA A 278 5.02 -10.01 10.57
N ASP A 279 5.77 -11.09 10.33
CA ASP A 279 6.46 -11.79 11.42
C ASP A 279 7.84 -11.19 11.71
N ALA A 280 8.47 -11.63 12.80
CA ALA A 280 9.79 -11.17 13.21
C ALA A 280 10.93 -11.53 12.23
N SER A 281 10.66 -12.40 11.24
CA SER A 281 11.61 -12.75 10.18
C SER A 281 11.38 -11.93 8.89
N GLY A 282 10.45 -10.97 8.93
CA GLY A 282 10.10 -10.12 7.79
C GLY A 282 9.23 -10.80 6.75
N ASN A 283 8.68 -11.99 7.02
CA ASN A 283 7.64 -12.58 6.16
C ASN A 283 6.35 -11.77 6.29
N LEU A 284 5.62 -11.62 5.18
CA LEU A 284 4.31 -10.94 5.19
C LEU A 284 3.20 -11.97 5.04
N PHE A 285 2.09 -11.74 5.72
CA PHE A 285 0.89 -12.54 5.64
C PHE A 285 -0.27 -11.63 5.30
N LEU A 286 -1.03 -12.02 4.29
CA LEU A 286 -2.25 -11.36 3.88
C LEU A 286 -3.39 -12.31 4.17
N VAL A 287 -4.42 -11.81 4.86
CA VAL A 287 -5.72 -12.45 4.88
C VAL A 287 -6.76 -11.48 4.37
N ALA A 288 -7.70 -11.97 3.58
CA ALA A 288 -8.77 -11.17 3.02
C ALA A 288 -9.99 -12.05 2.70
N THR A 289 -11.07 -11.41 2.29
CA THR A 289 -12.24 -12.06 1.72
C THR A 289 -12.17 -11.99 0.20
N ASP A 290 -11.89 -13.11 -0.46
CA ASP A 290 -11.95 -13.25 -1.92
C ASP A 290 -13.39 -13.50 -2.38
N ASN A 291 -13.95 -12.53 -3.10
CA ASN A 291 -15.34 -12.56 -3.57
C ASN A 291 -15.48 -13.08 -5.01
N LYS A 292 -14.38 -13.32 -5.72
CA LYS A 292 -14.39 -13.51 -7.19
C LYS A 292 -13.41 -14.56 -7.71
N GLY A 293 -12.45 -14.99 -6.90
CA GLY A 293 -11.33 -15.80 -7.34
C GLY A 293 -10.29 -14.98 -8.09
N GLY A 294 -9.35 -15.69 -8.71
CA GLY A 294 -8.38 -15.10 -9.65
C GLY A 294 -7.16 -14.46 -9.00
N PHE A 295 -7.01 -14.53 -7.69
CA PHE A 295 -5.77 -14.19 -6.99
C PHE A 295 -4.69 -15.26 -7.21
N PRO A 296 -3.40 -14.87 -7.14
CA PRO A 296 -2.29 -15.83 -7.19
C PRO A 296 -2.45 -16.94 -6.14
N MET A 297 -2.32 -18.19 -6.58
CA MET A 297 -2.37 -19.37 -5.72
C MET A 297 -1.02 -20.09 -5.79
N VAL A 298 -0.48 -20.48 -4.64
CA VAL A 298 0.78 -21.22 -4.56
C VAL A 298 0.58 -22.37 -3.59
N ASP A 299 0.61 -23.58 -4.12
CA ASP A 299 0.68 -24.82 -3.35
C ASP A 299 2.15 -25.23 -3.23
N PRO A 300 2.79 -25.09 -2.07
CA PRO A 300 4.19 -25.48 -1.88
C PRO A 300 4.35 -27.01 -1.78
N GLY A 301 3.25 -27.78 -1.81
CA GLY A 301 3.21 -29.22 -1.64
C GLY A 301 3.39 -29.67 -0.18
N GLY A 302 3.54 -30.98 0.02
CA GLY A 302 3.73 -31.54 1.37
C GLY A 302 2.43 -31.59 2.18
N SER A 303 2.42 -30.99 3.37
CA SER A 303 1.26 -30.90 4.27
C SER A 303 0.45 -29.61 4.11
N ALA A 304 0.81 -28.76 3.14
CA ALA A 304 0.12 -27.51 2.90
C ALA A 304 -1.38 -27.71 2.63
N TYR A 305 -2.19 -26.85 3.22
CA TYR A 305 -3.59 -26.76 2.85
C TYR A 305 -3.72 -25.94 1.58
N SER A 306 -4.39 -26.52 0.59
CA SER A 306 -4.52 -25.95 -0.74
C SER A 306 -5.94 -26.16 -1.24
N GLN A 307 -6.70 -25.08 -1.30
CA GLN A 307 -8.04 -25.03 -1.86
C GLN A 307 -8.12 -23.87 -2.85
N ALA A 308 -8.52 -24.17 -4.08
CA ALA A 308 -8.86 -23.15 -5.06
C ALA A 308 -10.18 -22.47 -4.70
N TYR A 309 -10.33 -21.22 -5.11
CA TYR A 309 -11.59 -20.49 -4.99
C TYR A 309 -12.73 -21.29 -5.63
N ALA A 310 -13.82 -21.53 -4.89
CA ALA A 310 -14.98 -22.23 -5.42
C ALA A 310 -16.08 -21.26 -5.87
N SER A 311 -16.73 -20.57 -4.93
CA SER A 311 -17.79 -19.60 -5.23
C SER A 311 -18.27 -18.86 -3.98
N GLY A 312 -18.53 -17.56 -4.11
CA GLY A 312 -19.07 -16.76 -3.00
C GLY A 312 -17.98 -15.87 -2.43
N ALA A 313 -18.12 -15.48 -1.17
CA ALA A 313 -17.03 -14.87 -0.43
C ALA A 313 -16.27 -16.00 0.27
N GLU A 314 -14.98 -16.14 0.00
CA GLU A 314 -14.12 -17.13 0.63
C GLU A 314 -12.96 -16.42 1.33
N LEU A 315 -12.41 -17.03 2.38
CA LEU A 315 -11.18 -16.48 2.95
C LEU A 315 -10.00 -16.77 2.03
N TYR A 316 -9.24 -15.74 1.69
CA TYR A 316 -7.97 -15.87 1.01
C TYR A 316 -6.84 -15.60 1.99
N ILE A 317 -5.85 -16.50 2.06
CA ILE A 317 -4.69 -16.35 2.92
C ILE A 317 -3.44 -16.57 2.06
N ALA A 318 -2.48 -15.64 2.15
CA ALA A 318 -1.21 -15.70 1.45
C ALA A 318 -0.04 -15.40 2.37
N LYS A 319 1.09 -16.05 2.12
CA LYS A 319 2.37 -15.75 2.75
C LYS A 319 3.41 -15.36 1.71
N PHE A 320 4.10 -14.25 1.98
CA PHE A 320 5.29 -13.82 1.26
C PHE A 320 6.53 -14.03 2.14
N ASN A 321 7.68 -14.30 1.53
CA ASN A 321 8.94 -14.31 2.26
C ASN A 321 9.50 -12.89 2.47
N SER A 322 10.63 -12.77 3.16
CA SER A 322 11.33 -11.50 3.37
C SER A 322 11.77 -10.82 2.05
N SER A 323 11.96 -11.61 0.99
CA SER A 323 12.22 -11.16 -0.39
C SER A 323 10.93 -10.97 -1.20
N ARG A 324 9.76 -10.96 -0.54
CA ARG A 324 8.45 -10.62 -1.12
C ARG A 324 7.95 -11.57 -2.21
N GLN A 325 8.51 -12.77 -2.25
CA GLN A 325 8.03 -13.85 -3.11
C GLN A 325 6.86 -14.56 -2.42
N LEU A 326 5.77 -14.80 -3.16
CA LEU A 326 4.64 -15.58 -2.69
C LEU A 326 5.06 -17.03 -2.46
N VAL A 327 5.08 -17.46 -1.20
CA VAL A 327 5.56 -18.78 -0.76
C VAL A 327 4.43 -19.80 -0.78
N TRP A 328 3.26 -19.39 -0.29
CA TRP A 328 2.05 -20.18 -0.34
C TRP A 328 0.82 -19.27 -0.31
N ALA A 329 -0.27 -19.74 -0.91
CA ALA A 329 -1.56 -19.08 -0.87
C ALA A 329 -2.68 -20.10 -1.01
N THR A 330 -3.73 -19.94 -0.22
CA THR A 330 -4.91 -20.81 -0.24
C THR A 330 -6.19 -20.00 -0.06
N ASN A 331 -7.28 -20.47 -0.66
CA ASN A 331 -8.61 -20.12 -0.18
C ASN A 331 -9.01 -21.07 0.94
N ILE A 332 -9.95 -20.66 1.79
CA ILE A 332 -10.62 -21.50 2.79
C ILE A 332 -12.08 -21.09 2.87
N GLY A 333 -12.98 -22.05 2.63
CA GLY A 333 -14.40 -21.79 2.60
C GLY A 333 -15.19 -22.76 1.74
N GLY A 334 -16.37 -22.34 1.32
CA GLY A 334 -17.29 -23.14 0.53
C GLY A 334 -18.32 -22.30 -0.21
N THR A 335 -19.47 -22.89 -0.54
CA THR A 335 -20.45 -22.27 -1.46
C THR A 335 -21.29 -21.13 -0.87
N SER A 336 -20.88 -20.55 0.26
CA SER A 336 -21.61 -19.45 0.91
C SER A 336 -20.59 -18.41 1.38
N GLY A 337 -21.03 -17.37 2.10
CA GLY A 337 -20.16 -16.27 2.50
C GLY A 337 -19.31 -16.57 3.73
N ASP A 338 -18.01 -16.59 3.52
CA ASP A 338 -16.96 -16.70 4.51
C ASP A 338 -16.14 -15.42 4.51
N TYR A 339 -16.07 -14.78 5.66
CA TYR A 339 -15.57 -13.43 5.80
C TYR A 339 -14.55 -13.36 6.92
N VAL A 340 -13.53 -12.57 6.64
CA VAL A 340 -12.67 -12.01 7.66
C VAL A 340 -13.40 -10.81 8.24
N TYR A 341 -13.80 -10.91 9.51
CA TYR A 341 -14.44 -9.82 10.25
C TYR A 341 -13.65 -9.51 11.50
N GLY A 342 -13.50 -8.22 11.77
CA GLY A 342 -12.75 -7.72 12.90
C GLY A 342 -11.78 -6.62 12.48
N THR A 343 -11.29 -5.86 13.44
CA THR A 343 -10.27 -4.85 13.19
C THR A 343 -8.89 -5.47 13.05
N ASP A 344 -8.64 -6.59 13.76
CA ASP A 344 -7.37 -7.33 13.81
C ASP A 344 -7.64 -8.85 13.90
N PRO A 345 -8.09 -9.47 12.79
CA PRO A 345 -8.54 -10.86 12.73
C PRO A 345 -7.40 -11.89 12.63
N MET A 346 -6.15 -11.43 12.50
CA MET A 346 -4.94 -12.24 12.39
C MET A 346 -3.95 -11.89 13.50
N ALA A 347 -3.21 -12.90 13.95
CA ALA A 347 -2.01 -12.74 14.77
C ALA A 347 -0.97 -13.79 14.37
N ILE A 348 0.31 -13.44 14.38
CA ILE A 348 1.40 -14.39 14.12
C ILE A 348 2.22 -14.59 15.39
N ASP A 349 2.28 -15.83 15.87
CA ASP A 349 3.11 -16.19 17.01
C ASP A 349 3.61 -17.62 16.91
N ASN A 350 4.82 -17.86 17.42
CA ASN A 350 5.40 -19.20 17.57
C ASN A 350 5.29 -20.09 16.32
N GLY A 351 5.53 -19.51 15.14
CA GLY A 351 5.49 -20.22 13.86
C GLY A 351 4.08 -20.53 13.34
N MET A 352 3.05 -19.91 13.90
CA MET A 352 1.66 -20.12 13.53
C MET A 352 0.99 -18.81 13.13
N VAL A 353 0.18 -18.86 12.08
CA VAL A 353 -0.79 -17.82 11.73
C VAL A 353 -2.09 -18.16 12.43
N HIS A 354 -2.61 -17.28 13.25
CA HIS A 354 -3.87 -17.44 13.99
C HIS A 354 -4.92 -16.54 13.38
N LEU A 355 -6.10 -17.07 13.08
CA LEU A 355 -7.13 -16.35 12.34
C LEU A 355 -8.50 -16.57 12.96
N THR A 356 -9.33 -15.53 12.97
CA THR A 356 -10.73 -15.60 13.37
C THR A 356 -11.61 -14.94 12.32
N GLY A 357 -12.86 -15.37 12.23
CA GLY A 357 -13.80 -14.79 11.29
C GLY A 357 -15.17 -15.43 11.37
N TYR A 358 -15.92 -15.30 10.29
CA TYR A 358 -17.28 -15.79 10.16
C TYR A 358 -17.41 -16.65 8.92
N SER A 359 -18.03 -17.82 9.02
CA SER A 359 -18.28 -18.71 7.91
C SER A 359 -19.69 -19.25 7.99
N ASN A 360 -20.53 -18.94 7.00
CA ASN A 360 -21.82 -19.61 6.84
C ASN A 360 -21.77 -20.77 5.82
N SER A 361 -20.58 -21.14 5.36
CA SER A 361 -20.39 -22.20 4.36
C SER A 361 -20.04 -23.55 4.98
N THR A 362 -19.71 -24.51 4.11
CA THR A 362 -19.10 -25.77 4.53
C THR A 362 -17.64 -25.53 4.85
N TRP A 363 -17.30 -25.58 6.14
CA TRP A 363 -15.98 -25.23 6.63
C TRP A 363 -15.11 -26.46 6.94
N PRO A 364 -13.81 -26.49 6.58
CA PRO A 364 -12.95 -27.63 6.85
C PRO A 364 -12.62 -27.72 8.33
N LEU A 365 -13.06 -28.81 9.00
CA LEU A 365 -12.78 -29.00 10.42
C LEU A 365 -11.46 -29.74 10.63
N VAL A 366 -10.55 -29.20 11.44
CA VAL A 366 -9.27 -29.87 11.77
C VAL A 366 -9.13 -29.96 13.28
N ASN A 367 -9.30 -31.17 13.81
CA ASN A 367 -9.23 -31.44 15.24
C ASN A 367 -7.78 -31.38 15.72
N GLY A 368 -7.40 -30.23 16.26
CA GLY A 368 -6.10 -30.00 16.92
C GLY A 368 -6.14 -30.34 18.41
N SER A 369 -6.89 -31.37 18.79
CA SER A 369 -7.22 -31.75 20.18
C SER A 369 -8.33 -30.90 20.85
N GLY A 370 -9.31 -30.42 20.09
CA GLY A 370 -10.46 -29.66 20.62
C GLY A 370 -11.36 -28.94 19.60
N TYR A 371 -12.62 -28.76 20.03
CA TYR A 371 -13.76 -27.92 19.59
C TYR A 371 -14.26 -27.85 18.11
N TYR A 372 -15.39 -27.11 17.94
CA TYR A 372 -16.58 -27.18 17.04
C TYR A 372 -17.79 -27.80 17.77
N ASN A 373 -19.07 -27.38 17.77
CA ASN A 373 -19.87 -26.30 17.17
C ASN A 373 -21.01 -25.95 18.17
N ALA A 374 -21.56 -24.72 18.15
CA ALA A 374 -22.87 -24.39 18.69
C ALA A 374 -23.83 -23.97 17.55
N ALA A 375 -25.04 -24.53 17.59
CA ALA A 375 -26.13 -24.16 16.69
C ALA A 375 -26.41 -22.64 16.83
N ASP A 376 -26.20 -21.93 15.72
CA ASP A 376 -26.59 -20.54 15.40
C ASP A 376 -25.48 -19.47 15.37
N ASP A 377 -24.22 -19.75 15.72
CA ASP A 377 -23.12 -18.77 15.60
C ASP A 377 -22.00 -19.22 14.63
N PRO A 378 -21.87 -18.61 13.43
CA PRO A 378 -20.99 -19.10 12.35
C PRO A 378 -19.52 -18.70 12.51
N ASN A 379 -19.12 -18.37 13.72
CA ASN A 379 -17.81 -17.79 14.03
C ASN A 379 -16.73 -18.88 14.13
N PHE A 380 -15.58 -18.68 13.50
CA PHE A 380 -14.49 -19.66 13.46
C PHE A 380 -13.18 -19.13 14.06
N TYR A 381 -12.32 -20.06 14.43
CA TYR A 381 -10.90 -19.88 14.62
C TYR A 381 -10.13 -20.93 13.82
N VAL A 382 -9.11 -20.50 13.10
CA VAL A 382 -8.21 -21.38 12.36
C VAL A 382 -6.77 -21.01 12.64
N ARG A 383 -5.86 -21.96 12.44
CA ARG A 383 -4.43 -21.68 12.47
C ARG A 383 -3.67 -22.45 11.39
N PHE A 384 -2.71 -21.77 10.79
CA PHE A 384 -1.83 -22.33 9.78
C PHE A 384 -0.39 -22.35 10.28
N ASP A 385 0.37 -23.37 9.90
CA ASP A 385 1.83 -23.34 10.09
C ASP A 385 2.45 -22.34 9.11
N VAL A 386 3.25 -21.42 9.64
CA VAL A 386 3.91 -20.35 8.87
C VAL A 386 4.81 -20.93 7.77
N SER A 387 5.55 -22.00 8.09
CA SER A 387 6.58 -22.54 7.21
C SER A 387 6.00 -23.43 6.11
N THR A 388 4.98 -24.23 6.43
CA THR A 388 4.44 -25.24 5.52
C THR A 388 3.11 -24.85 4.88
N GLY A 389 2.38 -23.88 5.44
CA GLY A 389 1.01 -23.58 5.01
C GLY A 389 0.00 -24.66 5.42
N GLU A 390 0.37 -25.56 6.34
CA GLU A 390 -0.52 -26.62 6.83
C GLU A 390 -1.65 -26.02 7.68
N LEU A 391 -2.90 -26.40 7.42
CA LEU A 391 -4.03 -26.09 8.30
C LEU A 391 -3.97 -26.99 9.55
N VAL A 392 -3.34 -26.50 10.62
CA VAL A 392 -3.05 -27.27 11.85
C VAL A 392 -4.24 -27.32 12.80
N HIS A 393 -5.12 -26.32 12.74
CA HIS A 393 -6.37 -26.31 13.49
C HIS A 393 -7.40 -25.48 12.78
N SER A 394 -8.63 -25.94 12.87
CA SER A 394 -9.78 -25.22 12.36
C SER A 394 -10.91 -25.60 13.29
N THR A 395 -11.69 -24.62 13.75
CA THR A 395 -12.73 -24.78 14.77
C THR A 395 -13.80 -23.66 14.80
N PHE A 396 -15.03 -23.93 15.26
CA PHE A 396 -16.15 -22.96 15.38
C PHE A 396 -16.24 -22.61 16.85
N ILE A 397 -16.22 -21.33 17.12
CA ILE A 397 -16.28 -20.71 18.44
C ILE A 397 -17.44 -19.75 18.44
N GLY A 398 -18.42 -20.00 19.31
CA GLY A 398 -19.60 -19.16 19.36
C GLY A 398 -20.64 -19.67 20.35
N GLY A 399 -21.59 -18.79 20.68
CA GLY A 399 -22.72 -19.10 21.57
C GLY A 399 -24.04 -19.27 20.80
N ILE A 400 -25.16 -19.26 21.52
CA ILE A 400 -26.52 -19.24 20.91
C ILE A 400 -26.97 -17.82 20.50
N VAL A 401 -26.09 -16.83 20.65
CA VAL A 401 -26.34 -15.43 20.30
C VAL A 401 -25.33 -15.05 19.25
N ARG A 402 -25.79 -14.41 18.17
CA ARG A 402 -24.91 -13.97 17.09
C ARG A 402 -23.90 -12.95 17.60
N GLN A 403 -22.63 -13.29 17.49
CA GLN A 403 -21.51 -12.43 17.85
C GLN A 403 -20.66 -12.19 16.61
N ARG A 404 -19.76 -11.21 16.64
CA ARG A 404 -18.71 -11.08 15.63
C ARG A 404 -17.33 -10.99 16.31
N PRO A 405 -16.31 -11.66 15.77
CA PRO A 405 -14.95 -11.50 16.25
C PRO A 405 -14.48 -10.08 15.93
N LEU A 406 -13.76 -9.48 16.87
CA LEU A 406 -13.20 -8.14 16.74
C LEU A 406 -11.68 -8.20 16.58
N TRP A 407 -11.01 -8.91 17.50
CA TRP A 407 -9.56 -9.08 17.42
C TRP A 407 -9.09 -10.38 18.09
N ILE A 408 -7.90 -10.79 17.67
CA ILE A 408 -7.14 -11.93 18.19
C ILE A 408 -5.77 -11.46 18.68
N LEU A 409 -5.29 -12.00 19.80
CA LEU A 409 -3.94 -11.77 20.31
C LEU A 409 -3.37 -13.06 20.87
N VAL A 410 -2.10 -13.30 20.58
CA VAL A 410 -1.33 -14.38 21.19
C VAL A 410 -0.24 -13.78 22.07
N GLN A 411 -0.21 -14.16 23.34
CA GLN A 411 0.82 -13.71 24.28
C GLN A 411 1.22 -14.86 25.20
N GLN A 412 2.51 -15.20 25.24
CA GLN A 412 3.05 -16.24 26.13
C GLN A 412 2.24 -17.55 26.09
N VAL A 413 1.99 -18.07 24.88
CA VAL A 413 1.23 -19.32 24.66
C VAL A 413 -0.25 -19.24 25.04
N LYS A 414 -0.78 -18.05 25.30
CA LYS A 414 -2.21 -17.82 25.53
C LYS A 414 -2.84 -17.15 24.33
N LEU A 415 -4.02 -17.63 23.98
CA LEU A 415 -4.87 -17.07 22.94
C LEU A 415 -5.98 -16.22 23.58
N PHE A 416 -6.05 -14.95 23.21
CA PHE A 416 -7.12 -14.04 23.60
C PHE A 416 -7.99 -13.75 22.38
N LEU A 417 -9.30 -13.92 22.54
CA LEU A 417 -10.29 -13.71 21.49
C LEU A 417 -11.33 -12.74 22.02
N VAL A 418 -11.57 -11.64 21.30
CA VAL A 418 -12.58 -10.64 21.68
C VAL A 418 -13.71 -10.62 20.68
N TRP A 419 -14.93 -10.57 21.21
CA TRP A 419 -16.18 -10.69 20.49
C TRP A 419 -17.12 -9.59 20.95
N GLU A 420 -17.92 -9.07 20.03
CA GLU A 420 -19.05 -8.22 20.40
C GLU A 420 -20.39 -8.85 20.01
N PRO A 421 -21.44 -8.66 20.83
CA PRO A 421 -22.78 -9.07 20.44
C PRO A 421 -23.26 -8.26 19.24
N MET A 422 -23.87 -8.90 18.24
CA MET A 422 -24.63 -8.19 17.23
C MET A 422 -25.97 -7.75 17.84
N THR A 423 -26.00 -6.65 18.60
CA THR A 423 -27.27 -6.12 19.13
C THR A 423 -28.08 -5.51 17.99
N GLY A 424 -29.00 -6.30 17.43
CA GLY A 424 -29.86 -5.85 16.33
C GLY A 424 -30.74 -6.90 15.68
N VAL A 425 -30.94 -8.08 16.27
CA VAL A 425 -31.89 -9.07 15.73
C VAL A 425 -32.83 -9.57 16.85
N GLN A 426 -33.74 -8.70 17.29
CA GLN A 426 -35.08 -9.18 17.58
C GLN A 426 -35.90 -8.99 16.30
N GLY A 427 -36.13 -10.09 15.59
CA GLY A 427 -37.17 -10.23 14.55
C GLY A 427 -36.94 -9.47 13.25
N LEU A 428 -36.73 -10.22 12.17
CA LEU A 428 -37.48 -9.96 10.94
C LEU A 428 -38.86 -10.60 11.09
#